data_AF-A0A1S8WHM5-F1
#
_entry.id   AF-A0A1S8WHM5-F1
#
_cell.length_a   1.000
_cell.length_b   1.000
_cell.length_c   1.000
_cell.angle_alpha   90.00
_cell.angle_beta   90.00
_cell.angle_gamma   90.00
#
_symmetry.space_group_name_H-M   'P 1'
#
loop_
_entity.id
_entity.type
_entity.pdbx_description
1 polymer ?
#
loop_
_entity_poly.entity_id
_entity_poly.type
_entity_poly.pdbx_seq_one_letter_code
_entity_poly.pdbx_strand_id
1 'polypeptide(L)'
;MLLFSRQGKVRLQKWYTSYSEKEKKKILRDLMTIVLARKPKMCSFVEWKGFKIVYRRYASLYFCTAIEPQDNELLTLEIIHRYVELLDKYFGSAYYVLDEFLLGGEVQETGKDSALNDIDMQDLLQENK
;
A
#
# COMPACT_ATOMS: atom_id res chain seq x y z
N MET A 1 -0.20 -1.71 4.55
CA MET A 1 -0.69 -1.39 3.19
C MET A 1 -1.29 -2.64 2.54
N LEU A 2 -2.48 -2.52 1.95
CA LEU A 2 -3.23 -3.61 1.33
C LEU A 2 -3.57 -3.26 -0.12
N LEU A 3 -3.35 -4.21 -1.04
CA LEU A 3 -3.79 -4.12 -2.42
C LEU A 3 -4.72 -5.28 -2.72
N PHE A 4 -5.88 -4.99 -3.28
CA PHE A 4 -6.84 -6.01 -3.69
C PHE A 4 -7.62 -5.58 -4.94
N SER A 5 -8.05 -6.55 -5.73
CA SER A 5 -8.83 -6.29 -6.94
C SER A 5 -10.29 -5.98 -6.61
N ARG A 6 -11.01 -5.44 -7.61
CA ARG A 6 -12.47 -5.27 -7.54
C ARG A 6 -13.23 -6.57 -7.25
N GLN A 7 -12.66 -7.73 -7.58
CA GLN A 7 -13.24 -9.04 -7.27
C GLN A 7 -12.90 -9.53 -5.85
N GLY A 8 -12.22 -8.73 -5.03
CA GLY A 8 -11.81 -9.11 -3.68
C GLY A 8 -10.58 -10.03 -3.62
N LYS A 9 -9.84 -10.18 -4.72
CA LYS A 9 -8.59 -10.94 -4.73
C LYS A 9 -7.46 -10.07 -4.18
N VAL A 10 -6.85 -10.52 -3.09
CA VAL A 10 -5.69 -9.86 -2.46
C VAL A 10 -4.47 -10.03 -3.36
N ARG A 11 -3.76 -8.94 -3.61
CA ARG A 11 -2.56 -8.90 -4.45
C ARG A 11 -1.30 -8.63 -3.63
N LEU A 12 -1.42 -7.77 -2.61
CA LEU A 12 -0.33 -7.47 -1.69
C LEU A 12 -0.91 -7.20 -0.30
N GLN A 13 -0.21 -7.67 0.72
CA GLN A 13 -0.48 -7.30 2.12
C GLN A 13 0.84 -7.07 2.87
N LYS A 14 1.10 -5.82 3.25
CA LYS A 14 2.22 -5.45 4.10
C LYS A 14 1.70 -4.98 5.46
N TRP A 15 2.19 -5.61 6.52
CA TRP A 15 1.83 -5.35 7.91
C TRP A 15 3.04 -4.73 8.61
N TYR A 16 2.89 -3.50 9.09
CA TYR A 16 3.94 -2.78 9.83
C TYR A 16 3.81 -2.94 11.35
N THR A 17 2.64 -3.41 11.80
CA THR A 17 2.37 -3.78 13.19
C THR A 17 2.15 -5.30 13.30
N SER A 18 2.54 -5.84 14.44
CA SER A 18 2.44 -7.27 14.72
C SER A 18 0.99 -7.67 15.02
N TYR A 19 0.45 -8.56 14.21
CA TYR A 19 -0.87 -9.18 14.41
C TYR A 19 -0.77 -10.70 14.25
N SER A 20 -1.63 -11.44 14.92
CA SER A 20 -1.80 -12.86 14.64
C SER A 20 -2.40 -13.08 13.24
N GLU A 21 -2.14 -14.24 12.63
CA GLU A 21 -2.73 -14.58 11.32
C GLU A 21 -4.26 -14.57 11.31
N LYS A 22 -4.88 -14.92 12.45
CA LYS A 22 -6.34 -14.84 12.63
C LYS A 22 -6.84 -13.40 12.57
N GLU A 23 -6.13 -12.48 13.21
CA GLU A 23 -6.44 -11.06 13.18
C GLU A 23 -6.23 -10.47 11.79
N LYS A 24 -5.07 -10.72 11.15
CA LYS A 24 -4.79 -10.26 9.79
C LYS A 24 -5.91 -10.63 8.82
N LYS A 25 -6.36 -11.90 8.85
CA LYS A 25 -7.48 -12.38 8.01
C LYS A 25 -8.82 -11.73 8.35
N LYS A 26 -9.05 -11.34 9.61
CA LYS A 26 -10.26 -10.62 10.02
C LYS A 26 -10.20 -9.17 9.53
N ILE A 27 -9.12 -8.47 9.80
CA ILE A 27 -8.88 -7.08 9.38
C ILE A 27 -9.00 -6.96 7.86
N LEU A 28 -8.34 -7.84 7.12
CA LEU A 28 -8.36 -7.85 5.65
C LEU A 28 -9.78 -8.00 5.10
N ARG A 29 -10.57 -8.94 5.64
CA ARG A 29 -11.97 -9.11 5.24
C ARG A 29 -12.82 -7.88 5.58
N ASP A 30 -12.72 -7.39 6.81
CA ASP A 30 -13.48 -6.22 7.28
C ASP A 30 -13.22 -5.01 6.36
N LEU A 31 -11.94 -4.70 6.10
CA LEU A 31 -11.55 -3.55 5.27
C LEU A 31 -11.95 -3.72 3.80
N MET A 32 -11.76 -4.90 3.21
CA MET A 32 -12.19 -5.16 1.84
C MET A 32 -13.71 -5.01 1.68
N THR A 33 -14.50 -5.55 2.62
CA THR A 33 -15.96 -5.41 2.59
C THR A 33 -16.38 -3.95 2.64
N ILE A 34 -15.78 -3.16 3.53
CA ILE A 34 -16.07 -1.72 3.66
C ILE A 34 -15.70 -0.99 2.37
N VAL A 35 -14.48 -1.16 1.87
CA VAL A 35 -13.96 -0.41 0.71
C VAL A 35 -14.71 -0.78 -0.58
N LEU A 36 -14.99 -2.07 -0.81
CA LEU A 36 -15.66 -2.53 -2.03
C LEU A 36 -17.15 -2.14 -2.08
N ALA A 37 -17.79 -1.93 -0.94
CA ALA A 37 -19.19 -1.48 -0.87
C ALA A 37 -19.37 0.01 -1.19
N ARG A 38 -18.28 0.81 -1.24
CA ARG A 38 -18.36 2.27 -1.42
C ARG A 38 -18.53 2.67 -2.87
N LYS A 39 -19.34 3.72 -3.09
CA LYS A 39 -19.59 4.30 -4.43
C LYS A 39 -18.41 5.19 -4.87
N PRO A 40 -18.14 5.34 -6.19
CA PRO A 40 -16.97 6.06 -6.69
C PRO A 40 -16.82 7.53 -6.26
N LYS A 41 -17.91 8.23 -5.93
CA LYS A 41 -17.88 9.65 -5.52
C LYS A 41 -17.78 9.85 -4.00
N MET A 42 -17.67 8.77 -3.23
CA MET A 42 -17.53 8.87 -1.77
C MET A 42 -16.11 9.27 -1.39
N CYS A 43 -15.97 9.83 -0.18
CA CYS A 43 -14.67 10.19 0.38
C CYS A 43 -13.70 9.00 0.42
N SER A 44 -12.43 9.27 0.13
CA SER A 44 -11.31 8.32 0.19
C SER A 44 -10.89 7.94 1.62
N PHE A 45 -11.53 8.55 2.63
CA PHE A 45 -11.21 8.34 4.05
C PHE A 45 -12.38 7.68 4.77
N VAL A 46 -12.08 6.72 5.64
CA VAL A 46 -13.06 5.99 6.45
C VAL A 46 -12.52 5.77 7.85
N GLU A 47 -13.28 6.12 8.87
CA GLU A 47 -12.94 5.77 10.25
C GLU A 47 -13.26 4.29 10.52
N TRP A 48 -12.33 3.57 11.13
CA TRP A 48 -12.49 2.16 11.44
C TRP A 48 -11.68 1.76 12.67
N LYS A 49 -12.37 1.34 13.73
CA LYS A 49 -11.76 0.80 14.98
C LYS A 49 -10.62 1.65 15.55
N GLY A 50 -10.78 2.97 15.56
CA GLY A 50 -9.77 3.90 16.07
C GLY A 50 -8.62 4.21 15.11
N PHE A 51 -8.68 3.69 13.88
CA PHE A 51 -7.78 4.05 12.78
C PHE A 51 -8.52 4.85 11.72
N LYS A 52 -7.75 5.59 10.91
CA LYS A 52 -8.22 6.19 9.67
C LYS A 52 -7.79 5.31 8.51
N ILE A 53 -8.74 4.91 7.67
CA ILE A 53 -8.48 4.12 6.47
C ILE A 53 -8.45 5.06 5.28
N VAL A 54 -7.31 5.13 4.63
CA VAL A 54 -7.13 5.89 3.38
C VAL A 54 -7.10 4.90 2.23
N TYR A 55 -7.96 5.10 1.24
CA TYR A 55 -7.98 4.23 0.08
C TYR A 55 -8.13 4.98 -1.23
N ARG A 56 -7.55 4.44 -2.30
CA ARG A 56 -7.70 4.95 -3.66
C ARG A 56 -7.79 3.80 -4.65
N ARG A 57 -8.65 3.97 -5.66
CA ARG A 57 -8.83 3.00 -6.74
C ARG A 57 -8.03 3.46 -7.97
N TYR A 58 -7.17 2.59 -8.48
CA TYR A 58 -6.47 2.74 -9.76
C TYR A 58 -6.90 1.61 -10.68
N ALA A 59 -7.56 1.93 -11.79
CA ALA A 59 -8.19 0.97 -12.71
C ALA A 59 -9.06 -0.08 -11.98
N SER A 60 -8.61 -1.34 -11.90
CA SER A 60 -9.32 -2.45 -11.25
C SER A 60 -8.77 -2.80 -9.86
N LEU A 61 -7.75 -2.09 -9.38
CA LEU A 61 -7.07 -2.31 -8.11
C LEU A 61 -7.44 -1.24 -7.09
N TYR A 62 -7.57 -1.66 -5.83
CA TYR A 62 -7.75 -0.81 -4.68
C TYR A 62 -6.47 -0.85 -3.85
N PHE A 63 -5.99 0.34 -3.49
CA PHE A 63 -4.90 0.56 -2.58
C PHE A 63 -5.51 1.08 -1.28
N CYS A 64 -5.16 0.47 -0.15
CA CYS A 64 -5.77 0.74 1.14
C CYS A 64 -4.70 0.75 2.23
N THR A 65 -4.63 1.82 2.99
CA THR A 65 -3.73 1.98 4.14
C THR A 65 -4.56 2.29 5.38
N ALA A 66 -4.10 1.80 6.52
CA ALA A 66 -4.61 2.20 7.83
C ALA A 66 -3.54 3.08 8.47
N ILE A 67 -3.93 4.26 8.94
CA ILE A 67 -3.05 5.24 9.57
C ILE A 67 -3.61 5.64 10.93
N GLU A 68 -2.78 6.23 11.77
CA GLU A 68 -3.16 6.67 13.10
C GLU A 68 -4.02 7.94 13.03
N PRO A 69 -4.84 8.23 14.06
CA PRO A 69 -5.75 9.38 14.04
C PRO A 69 -5.06 10.74 13.85
N GLN A 70 -3.81 10.88 14.28
CA GLN A 70 -3.03 12.11 14.15
C GLN A 70 -2.36 12.27 12.77
N ASP A 71 -2.32 11.21 11.96
CA ASP A 71 -1.65 11.24 10.67
C ASP A 71 -2.48 12.01 9.63
N ASN A 72 -1.77 12.57 8.64
CA ASN A 72 -2.37 13.36 7.58
C ASN A 72 -2.87 12.46 6.43
N GLU A 73 -4.19 12.41 6.26
CA GLU A 73 -4.83 11.55 5.26
C GLU A 73 -4.47 11.93 3.81
N LEU A 74 -4.27 13.22 3.54
CA LEU A 74 -3.90 13.71 2.21
C LEU A 74 -2.48 13.31 1.86
N LEU A 75 -1.56 13.41 2.83
CA LEU A 75 -0.19 12.94 2.64
C LEU A 75 -0.16 11.44 2.38
N THR A 76 -0.95 10.65 3.11
CA THR A 76 -1.07 9.21 2.84
C THR A 76 -1.62 8.91 1.45
N LEU A 77 -2.56 9.73 0.96
CA LEU A 77 -3.10 9.59 -0.40
C LEU A 77 -2.03 9.86 -1.46
N GLU A 78 -1.14 10.83 -1.22
CA GLU A 78 0.04 11.10 -2.05
C GLU A 78 1.07 9.97 -1.97
N ILE A 79 1.30 9.38 -0.80
CA ILE A 79 2.16 8.19 -0.65
C ILE A 79 1.64 7.03 -1.51
N ILE A 80 0.32 6.78 -1.47
CA ILE A 80 -0.30 5.76 -2.34
C ILE A 80 -0.09 6.12 -3.82
N HIS A 81 -0.26 7.38 -4.20
CA HIS A 81 -0.04 7.81 -5.59
C HIS A 81 1.41 7.61 -6.02
N ARG A 82 2.36 8.02 -5.19
CA ARG A 82 3.79 7.86 -5.43
C ARG A 82 4.16 6.41 -5.63
N TYR A 83 3.64 5.51 -4.80
CA TYR A 83 3.89 4.08 -4.94
C TYR A 83 3.38 3.53 -6.28
N VAL A 84 2.20 3.98 -6.74
CA VAL A 84 1.68 3.60 -8.07
C VAL A 84 2.59 4.09 -9.19
N GLU A 85 3.14 5.30 -9.10
CA GLU A 85 4.09 5.82 -10.09
C GLU A 85 5.41 5.02 -10.10
N LEU A 86 5.89 4.55 -8.95
CA LEU A 86 7.07 3.69 -8.87
C LEU A 86 6.81 2.32 -9.51
N LEU A 87 5.63 1.74 -9.27
CA LEU A 87 5.21 0.48 -9.90
C LEU A 87 5.02 0.60 -11.42
N ASP A 88 4.67 1.79 -11.93
CA ASP A 88 4.54 2.01 -13.38
C ASP A 88 5.91 2.05 -14.08
N LYS A 89 6.95 2.48 -13.37
CA LYS A 89 8.33 2.53 -13.86
C LYS A 89 9.07 1.20 -13.69
N TYR A 90 8.75 0.41 -12.66
CA TYR A 90 9.41 -0.86 -12.35
C TYR A 90 8.44 -2.04 -12.45
N PHE A 91 8.70 -2.94 -13.39
CA PHE A 91 7.86 -4.12 -13.67
C PHE A 91 8.15 -5.34 -12.77
N GLY A 92 9.14 -5.27 -11.87
CA GLY A 92 9.47 -6.37 -10.97
C GLY A 92 8.51 -6.51 -9.79
N SER A 93 8.97 -7.16 -8.72
CA SER A 93 8.09 -7.48 -7.58
C SER A 93 7.64 -6.21 -6.86
N ALA A 94 6.32 -6.03 -6.77
CA ALA A 94 5.71 -4.93 -6.03
C ALA A 94 6.13 -4.88 -4.54
N TYR A 95 6.56 -6.01 -3.96
CA TYR A 95 7.09 -6.05 -2.60
C TYR A 95 8.46 -5.39 -2.47
N TYR A 96 9.36 -5.56 -3.44
CA TYR A 96 10.67 -4.90 -3.40
C TYR A 96 10.54 -3.39 -3.52
N VAL A 97 9.74 -2.93 -4.48
CA VAL A 97 9.43 -1.49 -4.63
C VAL A 97 8.84 -0.91 -3.34
N LEU A 98 7.96 -1.67 -2.68
CA LEU A 98 7.32 -1.19 -1.45
C LEU A 98 8.30 -1.11 -0.28
N ASP A 99 9.23 -2.06 -0.19
CA ASP A 99 10.18 -2.15 0.91
C ASP A 99 11.29 -1.10 0.79
N GLU A 100 11.69 -0.71 -0.42
CA GLU A 100 12.58 0.44 -0.65
C GLU A 100 11.89 1.79 -0.40
N PHE A 101 10.59 1.87 -0.70
CA PHE A 101 9.83 3.09 -0.53
C PHE A 101 9.38 3.32 0.93
N LEU A 102 8.91 2.28 1.60
CA LEU A 102 8.33 2.33 2.94
C LEU A 102 8.99 1.33 3.89
N LEU A 103 9.52 1.84 5.00
CA LEU A 103 10.11 1.03 6.06
C LEU A 103 9.47 1.35 7.41
N GLY A 104 9.10 0.31 8.16
CA GLY A 104 8.51 0.48 9.49
C GLY A 104 7.13 1.16 9.52
N GLY A 105 6.51 1.40 8.36
CA GLY A 105 5.26 2.15 8.23
C GLY A 105 5.46 3.60 7.79
N GLU A 106 6.70 4.05 7.70
CA GLU A 106 7.09 5.41 7.33
C GLU A 106 7.73 5.46 5.94
N VAL A 107 7.71 6.65 5.33
CA VAL A 107 8.41 6.89 4.06
C VAL A 107 9.90 6.96 4.33
N GLN A 108 10.65 6.06 3.69
CA GLN A 108 12.11 6.06 3.74
C GLN A 108 12.69 6.92 2.61
N GLU A 109 12.27 6.66 1.37
CA GLU A 109 12.81 7.32 0.18
C GLU A 109 11.75 8.23 -0.46
N THR A 110 12.13 9.47 -0.73
CA THR A 110 11.24 10.48 -1.34
C THR A 110 11.58 10.79 -2.79
N GLY A 111 12.80 10.45 -3.24
CA GLY A 111 13.27 10.58 -4.60
C GLY A 111 12.89 9.38 -5.47
N LYS A 112 12.14 9.62 -6.55
CA LYS A 112 11.74 8.55 -7.49
C LYS A 112 12.94 7.85 -8.13
N ASP A 113 13.93 8.63 -8.57
CA ASP A 113 15.07 8.10 -9.30
C ASP A 113 16.05 7.39 -8.35
N SER A 114 16.17 7.84 -7.09
CA SER A 114 16.96 7.15 -6.07
C SER A 114 16.38 5.77 -5.79
N ALA A 115 15.08 5.69 -5.49
CA ALA A 115 14.42 4.42 -5.21
C ALA A 115 14.55 3.42 -6.37
N LEU A 116 14.44 3.87 -7.62
CA LEU A 116 14.59 2.98 -8.79
C LEU A 116 16.03 2.50 -8.96
N ASN A 117 17.01 3.39 -8.80
CA ASN A 117 18.42 3.03 -8.88
C ASN A 117 18.80 1.99 -7.81
N ASP A 118 18.29 2.13 -6.60
CA ASP A 118 18.55 1.19 -5.51
C ASP A 118 17.96 -0.20 -5.81
N ILE A 119 16.75 -0.26 -6.37
CA ILE A 119 16.12 -1.51 -6.79
C ILE A 119 16.91 -2.16 -7.94
N ASP A 120 17.30 -1.39 -8.96
CA ASP A 120 18.08 -1.90 -10.10
C ASP A 120 19.45 -2.42 -9.64
N MET A 121 20.12 -1.74 -8.70
CA MET A 121 21.36 -2.22 -8.11
C MET A 121 21.18 -3.52 -7.33
N GLN A 122 20.08 -3.67 -6.60
CA GLN A 122 19.78 -4.91 -5.88
C GLN A 122 19.51 -6.08 -6.82
N ASP A 123 18.79 -5.86 -7.92
CA ASP A 123 18.54 -6.89 -8.94
C ASP A 123 19.87 -7.34 -9.58
N LEU A 124 20.75 -6.41 -9.94
CA LEU A 124 22.09 -6.72 -10.45
C LEU A 124 22.92 -7.56 -9.45
N LEU A 125 22.83 -7.27 -8.15
CA LEU A 125 23.51 -8.05 -7.13
C LEU A 125 22.92 -9.46 -6.93
N GLN A 126 21.62 -9.63 -7.18
CA GLN A 126 20.95 -10.93 -7.10
C GLN A 126 21.27 -11.81 -8.32
N GLU A 127 21.34 -11.24 -9.53
CA GLU A 127 21.67 -11.98 -10.75
C GLU A 127 23.13 -12.47 -10.77
N ASN A 128 24.03 -11.81 -10.03
CA ASN A 128 25.43 -12.19 -9.90
C ASN A 128 25.70 -13.27 -8.82
N LYS A 129 24.68 -13.99 -8.36
CA LYS A 129 24.78 -15.16 -7.47
C LYS A 129 24.39 -16.45 -8.17
#